data_AF-A0A947F5G2-F1
#
_entry.id   AF-A0A947F5G2-F1
#
_cell.length_a   1.000
_cell.length_b   1.000
_cell.length_c   1.000
_cell.angle_alpha   90.00
_cell.angle_beta   90.00
_cell.angle_gamma   90.00
#
_symmetry.space_group_name_H-M   'P 1'
#
loop_
_entity.id
_entity.type
_entity.pdbx_description
1 polymer ?
#
loop_
_entity_poly.entity_id
_entity_poly.type
_entity_poly.pdbx_seq_one_letter_code
_entity_poly.pdbx_strand_id
1 'polypeptide(L)'
;MNWFINLIIYQITWFICVLGGNDLSWIPLIFLGIHLYLSPYRKADSMLIIALFCVGIVIDGTLKVLGLFNFTSDSFPIPYWLMVVWLVLATLPNHSLA
;
A
#
# COMPACT_ATOMS: atom_id res chain seq x y z
N MET A 1 -7.02 16.83 2.56
CA MET A 1 -7.19 16.53 1.12
C MET A 1 -8.65 16.18 0.89
N ASN A 2 -9.24 16.46 -0.29
CA ASN A 2 -10.63 16.06 -0.54
C ASN A 2 -10.73 14.52 -0.56
N TRP A 3 -11.71 13.96 0.17
CA TRP A 3 -11.87 12.51 0.36
C TRP A 3 -11.93 11.74 -0.97
N PHE A 4 -12.60 12.33 -1.98
CA PHE A 4 -12.77 11.73 -3.29
C PHE A 4 -11.46 11.71 -4.09
N ILE A 5 -10.63 12.75 -3.96
CA ILE A 5 -9.32 12.83 -4.62
C ILE A 5 -8.40 11.73 -4.11
N ASN A 6 -8.37 11.53 -2.79
CA ASN A 6 -7.59 10.45 -2.18
C ASN A 6 -8.05 9.07 -2.63
N LEU A 7 -9.37 8.85 -2.76
CA LEU A 7 -9.90 7.58 -3.26
C LEU A 7 -9.46 7.33 -4.70
N ILE A 8 -9.53 8.33 -5.58
CA ILE A 8 -9.05 8.22 -6.97
C ILE A 8 -7.54 7.94 -7.01
N ILE A 9 -6.73 8.67 -6.24
CA ILE A 9 -5.28 8.48 -6.19
C ILE A 9 -4.93 7.08 -5.70
N TYR A 10 -5.60 6.60 -4.65
CA TYR A 10 -5.44 5.23 -4.18
C TYR A 10 -5.79 4.23 -5.28
N GLN A 11 -6.91 4.43 -5.98
CA GLN A 11 -7.35 3.47 -6.96
C GLN A 11 -6.44 3.40 -8.20
N ILE A 12 -5.93 4.55 -8.64
CA ILE A 12 -4.90 4.61 -9.69
C ILE A 12 -3.64 3.88 -9.22
N THR A 13 -3.20 4.16 -7.99
CA THR A 13 -2.01 3.54 -7.40
C THR A 13 -2.16 2.02 -7.30
N TRP A 14 -3.33 1.56 -6.85
CA TRP A 14 -3.66 0.14 -6.77
C TRP A 14 -3.61 -0.53 -8.14
N PHE A 15 -4.19 0.09 -9.18
CA PHE A 15 -4.14 -0.44 -10.54
C PHE A 15 -2.70 -0.51 -11.08
N ILE A 16 -1.85 0.48 -10.79
CA ILE A 16 -0.45 0.45 -11.18
C ILE A 16 0.27 -0.75 -10.54
N CYS A 17 0.07 -1.00 -9.25
CA CYS A 17 0.68 -2.14 -8.57
C CYS A 17 0.19 -3.48 -9.15
N VAL A 18 -1.13 -3.63 -9.34
CA VAL A 18 -1.72 -4.93 -9.74
C VAL A 18 -1.45 -5.24 -11.21
N LEU A 19 -1.60 -4.27 -12.11
CA LEU A 19 -1.38 -4.49 -13.55
C LEU A 19 0.10 -4.43 -13.93
N GLY A 20 0.87 -3.59 -13.25
CA GLY A 20 2.29 -3.38 -13.52
C GLY A 20 3.23 -4.28 -12.75
N GLY A 21 2.73 -5.01 -11.75
CA GLY A 21 3.54 -5.87 -10.90
C GLY A 21 4.74 -5.14 -10.27
N ASN A 22 5.83 -5.87 -10.05
CA ASN A 22 7.02 -5.30 -9.40
C ASN A 22 7.66 -4.16 -10.19
N ASP A 23 7.55 -4.17 -11.53
CA ASP A 23 8.27 -3.25 -12.42
C ASP A 23 7.74 -1.81 -12.35
N LEU A 24 6.43 -1.62 -12.09
CA LEU A 24 5.81 -0.30 -12.01
C LEU A 24 5.48 0.14 -10.58
N SER A 25 5.65 -0.74 -9.59
CA SER A 25 5.27 -0.47 -8.19
C SER A 25 6.08 0.62 -7.50
N TRP A 26 7.19 1.06 -8.09
CA TRP A 26 7.94 2.22 -7.58
C TRP A 26 7.21 3.56 -7.81
N ILE A 27 6.33 3.65 -8.82
CA ILE A 27 5.56 4.87 -9.15
C ILE A 27 4.62 5.26 -7.98
N PRO A 28 3.77 4.37 -7.46
CA PRO A 28 3.00 4.53 -6.22
C PRO A 28 3.75 5.12 -5.02
N LEU A 29 5.03 4.77 -4.84
CA LEU A 29 5.81 5.27 -3.70
C LEU A 29 6.09 6.77 -3.80
N ILE A 30 6.19 7.31 -5.02
CA ILE A 30 6.32 8.74 -5.25
C ILE A 30 5.05 9.46 -4.77
N PHE A 31 3.88 8.92 -5.12
CA PHE A 31 2.60 9.46 -4.66
C PHE A 31 2.45 9.39 -3.14
N LEU A 32 2.88 8.28 -2.52
CA LEU A 32 2.91 8.14 -1.06
C LEU A 32 3.81 9.19 -0.40
N GLY A 33 5.00 9.42 -0.94
CA GLY A 33 5.93 10.44 -0.45
C GLY A 33 5.34 11.86 -0.54
N ILE A 34 4.70 12.18 -1.66
CA ILE A 34 4.00 13.46 -1.85
C ILE A 34 2.83 13.58 -0.85
N HIS A 35 2.05 12.52 -0.66
CA HIS A 35 0.94 12.50 0.30
C HIS A 35 1.41 12.78 1.73
N LEU A 36 2.46 12.10 2.18
CA LEU A 36 3.05 12.34 3.51
C LEU A 36 3.63 13.76 3.65
N TYR A 37 4.22 14.30 2.59
CA TYR A 37 4.72 15.67 2.61
C TYR A 37 3.58 16.68 2.76
N LEU A 38 2.48 16.49 2.04
CA LEU A 38 1.33 17.40 2.06
C LEU A 38 0.41 17.17 3.27
N SER A 39 0.48 16.02 3.91
CA SER A 39 -0.39 15.71 5.04
C SER A 39 -0.07 16.60 6.26
N PRO A 40 -1.07 17.24 6.88
CA PRO A 40 -0.90 17.94 8.15
C PRO A 40 -0.71 16.98 9.34
N TYR A 41 -1.05 15.69 9.19
CA TYR A 41 -1.02 14.68 10.26
C TYR A 41 0.10 13.65 10.06
N ARG A 42 1.29 14.09 9.61
CA ARG A 42 2.41 13.22 9.22
C ARG A 42 2.76 12.10 10.20
N LYS A 43 2.71 12.37 11.51
CA LYS A 43 3.00 11.36 12.55
C LYS A 43 1.94 10.28 12.62
N ALA A 44 0.66 10.65 12.56
CA ALA A 44 -0.44 9.68 12.58
C ALA A 44 -0.42 8.82 11.31
N ASP A 45 -0.20 9.46 10.16
CA ASP A 45 -0.14 8.78 8.86
C ASP A 45 1.07 7.83 8.79
N SER A 46 2.24 8.24 9.28
CA SER A 46 3.42 7.37 9.30
C SER A 46 3.25 6.17 10.23
N MET A 47 2.61 6.34 11.38
CA MET A 47 2.29 5.23 12.28
C MET A 47 1.31 4.25 11.65
N LEU A 48 0.29 4.73 10.94
CA LEU A 48 -0.65 3.88 10.20
C LEU A 48 0.03 3.13 9.06
N ILE A 49 0.92 3.80 8.31
CA ILE A 49 1.70 3.16 7.25
C ILE A 49 2.50 1.99 7.82
N ILE A 50 3.23 2.19 8.91
CA ILE A 50 4.01 1.13 9.53
C ILE A 50 3.10 0.00 10.04
N ALA A 51 2.00 0.34 10.72
CA ALA A 51 1.07 -0.65 11.26
C ALA A 51 0.45 -1.51 10.17
N LEU A 52 -0.13 -0.90 9.12
CA LEU A 52 -0.77 -1.62 8.02
C LEU A 52 0.24 -2.40 7.18
N PHE A 53 1.45 -1.88 7.01
CA PHE A 53 2.53 -2.60 6.34
C PHE A 53 2.92 -3.88 7.08
N CYS A 54 3.13 -3.79 8.40
CA CYS A 54 3.45 -4.96 9.22
C CYS A 54 2.30 -5.97 9.22
N VAL A 55 1.06 -5.51 9.40
CA VAL A 55 -0.13 -6.36 9.37
C VAL A 55 -0.27 -7.06 8.02
N GLY A 56 -0.08 -6.33 6.93
CA GLY A 56 -0.16 -6.88 5.58
C GLY A 56 0.87 -7.96 5.30
N ILE A 57 2.14 -7.70 5.65
CA ILE A 57 3.21 -8.71 5.52
C ILE A 57 2.90 -9.95 6.34
N VAL A 58 2.45 -9.80 7.59
CA VAL A 58 2.15 -10.94 8.45
C VAL A 58 0.97 -11.74 7.90
N ILE A 59 -0.12 -11.09 7.52
CA ILE A 59 -1.31 -11.76 6.99
C ILE A 59 -0.97 -12.49 5.68
N ASP A 60 -0.53 -11.75 4.66
CA ASP A 60 -0.32 -12.31 3.32
C ASP A 60 0.88 -13.26 3.28
N GLY A 61 1.91 -12.99 4.09
CA GLY A 61 3.05 -13.89 4.27
C GLY A 61 2.62 -15.21 4.94
N THR A 62 1.76 -15.16 5.96
CA THR A 62 1.24 -16.38 6.59
C THR A 62 0.36 -17.17 5.61
N LEU A 63 -0.50 -16.50 4.85
CA LEU A 63 -1.33 -17.13 3.82
C LEU A 63 -0.48 -17.78 2.71
N LYS A 64 0.63 -17.15 2.33
CA LYS A 64 1.61 -17.73 1.41
C LYS A 64 2.26 -18.99 1.99
N VAL A 65 2.76 -18.92 3.24
CA VAL A 65 3.43 -20.05 3.91
C VAL A 65 2.47 -21.23 4.11
N LEU A 66 1.20 -20.97 4.38
CA LEU A 66 0.15 -22.00 4.46
C LEU A 66 -0.24 -22.59 3.09
N GLY A 67 0.31 -22.09 1.99
CA GLY A 67 -0.01 -22.53 0.63
C GLY A 67 -1.38 -22.07 0.12
N LEU A 68 -2.05 -21.17 0.84
CA LEU A 68 -3.35 -20.63 0.44
C LEU A 68 -3.19 -19.59 -0.68
N PHE A 69 -2.10 -18.82 -0.67
CA PHE A 69 -1.74 -17.88 -1.73
C PHE A 69 -0.50 -18.36 -2.50
N ASN A 70 -0.63 -18.40 -3.83
CA ASN A 70 0.47 -18.65 -4.75
C ASN A 70 0.72 -17.38 -5.55
N PHE A 71 1.93 -16.83 -5.42
CA PHE A 71 2.35 -15.65 -6.15
C PHE A 71 3.32 -16.06 -7.25
N THR A 72 3.12 -15.55 -8.47
CA THR A 72 3.97 -15.85 -9.64
C THR A 72 5.41 -15.37 -9.44
N SER A 73 5.60 -14.29 -8.69
CA SER A 73 6.92 -13.82 -8.28
C SER A 73 7.32 -14.49 -6.96
N ASP A 74 8.36 -15.31 -7.00
CA ASP A 74 8.96 -15.91 -5.82
C ASP A 74 9.68 -14.82 -5.00
N SER A 75 8.90 -14.11 -4.19
CA SER A 75 9.37 -13.05 -3.30
C SER A 75 8.98 -13.39 -1.87
N PHE A 76 9.96 -13.46 -0.98
CA PHE A 76 9.75 -13.67 0.46
C PHE A 76 9.87 -12.32 1.18
N PRO A 77 8.93 -11.95 2.07
CA PRO A 77 7.74 -12.70 2.49
C PRO A 77 6.56 -12.63 1.50
N ILE A 78 6.40 -11.52 0.78
CA ILE A 78 5.35 -11.31 -0.24
C ILE A 78 5.92 -10.52 -1.44
N PRO A 79 5.24 -10.45 -2.60
CA PRO A 79 5.68 -9.63 -3.73
C PRO A 79 5.79 -8.13 -3.39
N TYR A 80 6.76 -7.46 -4.01
CA TYR A 80 7.01 -6.03 -3.80
C TYR A 80 5.80 -5.16 -4.17
N TRP A 81 5.10 -5.49 -5.25
CA TRP A 81 3.89 -4.76 -5.62
C TRP A 81 2.80 -4.81 -4.53
N LEU A 82 2.67 -5.96 -3.86
CA LEU A 82 1.70 -6.15 -2.78
C LEU A 82 2.11 -5.39 -1.51
N MET A 83 3.41 -5.37 -1.21
CA MET A 83 3.97 -4.52 -0.15
C MET A 83 3.60 -3.04 -0.36
N VAL A 84 3.72 -2.55 -1.59
CA VAL A 84 3.39 -1.17 -1.94
C VAL A 84 1.90 -0.89 -1.83
N VAL A 85 1.03 -1.85 -2.21
CA VAL A 85 -0.42 -1.72 -1.99
C VAL A 85 -0.74 -1.51 -0.50
N TRP A 86 -0.12 -2.29 0.40
CA TRP A 86 -0.30 -2.12 1.85
C TRP A 86 0.14 -0.74 2.36
N LEU A 87 1.24 -0.21 1.84
CA LEU A 87 1.71 1.14 2.20
C LEU A 87 0.72 2.23 1.77
N VAL A 88 0.16 2.12 0.56
CA VAL A 88 -0.74 3.15 0.01
C VAL A 88 -2.14 3.02 0.59
N LEU A 89 -2.56 1.83 1.02
CA LEU A 89 -3.81 1.63 1.77
C LEU A 89 -3.87 2.48 3.05
N ALA A 90 -2.73 2.74 3.70
CA ALA A 90 -2.67 3.55 4.92
C ALA A 90 -3.02 5.02 4.72
N THR A 91 -3.15 5.49 3.47
CA THR A 91 -3.55 6.87 3.17
C THR A 91 -5.07 7.09 3.22
N LEU A 92 -5.89 6.04 3.22
CA LEU A 92 -7.36 6.18 3.25
C LEU A 92 -7.96 6.43 4.64
N PRO A 93 -7.55 5.73 5.73
CA PRO A 93 -8.27 5.78 7.02
C PRO A 93 -8.46 7.20 7.55
N ASN A 94 -7.41 8.03 7.52
CA ASN A 94 -7.45 9.39 8.09
C ASN A 94 -8.05 10.45 7.16
N HIS A 95 -8.30 10.13 5.89
CA HIS A 95 -8.63 11.17 4.90
C HIS A 95 -9.80 10.84 3.96
N SER A 96 -10.23 9.58 3.89
CA SER A 96 -11.31 9.12 3.00
C SER A 96 -12.29 8.13 3.64
N LEU A 97 -11.94 7.52 4.78
CA LEU A 97 -12.75 6.51 5.47
C LEU A 97 -13.18 6.94 6.89
N ALA A 98 -13.00 8.22 7.25
CA ALA A 98 -13.39 8.80 8.53
C ALA A 98 -14.68 9.62 8.43
#